data_AF-A0A9E6JLL5-F1
#
_entry.id   AF-A0A9E6JLL5-F1
#
_cell.length_a   1.000
_cell.length_b   1.000
_cell.length_c   1.000
_cell.angle_alpha   90.00
_cell.angle_beta   90.00
_cell.angle_gamma   90.00
#
_symmetry.space_group_name_H-M   'P 1'
#
loop_
_entity.id
_entity.type
_entity.pdbx_description
1 polymer ?
#
loop_
_entity_poly.entity_id
_entity_poly.type
_entity_poly.pdbx_seq_one_letter_code
_entity_poly.pdbx_strand_id
1 'polypeptide(L)'
;VVAFDTDPRKCQQTVKGKKIFPLGKLPNLVKRMNVHIGILTVPEEASQAAADLMVASGIKAIWSFSPSKLHVPRDVIVLHENLPASLAVLSKQLLTAQQQAKPQI
;
A
#
# COMPACT_ATOMS: atom_id res chain seq x y z
N VAL A 1 -3.34 13.30 -6.62
CA VAL A 1 -2.62 12.45 -5.64
C VAL A 1 -2.26 13.29 -4.43
N VAL A 2 -2.58 12.79 -3.24
CA VAL A 2 -2.30 13.38 -1.93
C VAL A 2 -1.67 12.30 -1.05
N ALA A 3 -0.81 12.69 -0.10
CA ALA A 3 -0.15 11.76 0.80
C ALA A 3 -0.50 12.07 2.26
N PHE A 4 -0.53 11.05 3.10
CA PHE A 4 -0.83 11.16 4.52
C PHE A 4 0.18 10.38 5.34
N ASP A 5 0.50 10.87 6.53
CA ASP A 5 1.30 10.15 7.52
C ASP A 5 0.88 10.55 8.94
N THR A 6 1.25 9.76 9.93
CA THR A 6 1.04 10.06 11.36
C THR A 6 2.28 10.69 11.99
N ASP A 7 3.47 10.53 11.40
CA ASP A 7 4.69 11.19 11.88
C ASP A 7 4.63 12.70 11.58
N PRO A 8 4.60 13.57 12.61
CA PRO A 8 4.54 15.02 12.44
C PRO A 8 5.73 15.57 11.64
N ARG A 9 6.90 14.91 11.71
CA ARG A 9 8.10 15.31 10.97
C ARG A 9 7.91 15.11 9.47
N LYS A 10 7.25 14.02 9.06
CA LYS A 10 6.91 13.78 7.65
C LYS A 10 5.82 14.73 7.16
N CYS A 11 4.85 15.08 8.01
CA CYS A 11 3.78 16.02 7.68
C CYS A 11 4.28 17.46 7.37
N GLN A 12 5.53 17.78 7.70
CA GLN A 12 6.17 19.05 7.34
C GLN A 12 6.86 18.99 5.97
N GLN A 13 6.98 17.81 5.38
CA GLN A 13 7.74 17.60 4.15
C GLN A 13 6.86 17.73 2.91
N THR A 14 7.55 18.00 1.79
CA THR A 14 6.99 17.95 0.45
C THR A 14 7.85 17.02 -0.38
N VAL A 15 7.25 15.97 -0.94
CA VAL A 15 7.94 14.99 -1.77
C VAL A 15 7.49 15.19 -3.22
N LYS A 16 8.41 15.51 -4.12
CA LYS A 16 8.12 15.76 -5.54
C LYS A 16 6.96 16.76 -5.75
N GLY A 17 6.94 17.85 -4.98
CA GLY A 17 5.89 18.87 -5.03
C GLY A 17 4.55 18.45 -4.42
N LYS A 18 4.46 17.30 -3.74
CA LYS A 18 3.26 16.85 -3.01
C LYS A 18 3.48 16.98 -1.50
N LYS A 19 2.66 17.80 -0.87
CA LYS A 19 2.64 17.96 0.58
C LYS A 19 2.11 16.68 1.24
N ILE A 20 2.74 16.27 2.34
CA ILE A 20 2.25 15.20 3.21
C ILE A 20 1.34 15.82 4.25
N PHE A 21 0.12 15.30 4.40
CA PHE A 21 -0.85 15.79 5.38
C PHE A 21 -0.91 14.88 6.61
N PRO A 22 -1.26 15.44 7.79
CA PRO A 22 -1.62 14.60 8.93
C PRO A 22 -2.79 13.68 8.57
N LEU A 23 -2.75 12.42 9.02
CA LEU A 23 -3.78 11.42 8.73
C LEU A 23 -5.20 11.90 9.05
N GLY A 24 -5.39 12.70 10.11
CA GLY A 24 -6.71 13.26 10.48
C GLY A 24 -7.33 14.18 9.41
N LYS A 25 -6.58 14.64 8.40
CA LYS A 25 -7.11 15.40 7.26
C LYS A 25 -7.70 14.51 6.17
N LEU A 26 -7.46 13.19 6.21
CA LEU A 26 -7.87 12.23 5.19
C LEU A 26 -9.38 12.28 4.91
N PRO A 27 -10.29 12.23 5.91
CA PRO A 27 -11.73 12.20 5.63
C PRO A 27 -12.23 13.40 4.84
N ASN A 28 -11.74 14.59 5.18
CA ASN A 28 -12.14 15.82 4.52
C ASN A 28 -11.55 15.94 3.11
N LEU A 29 -10.27 15.57 2.95
CA LEU A 29 -9.59 15.69 1.66
C LEU A 29 -10.06 14.64 0.65
N VAL A 30 -10.31 13.40 1.07
CA VAL A 30 -10.85 12.35 0.20
C VAL A 30 -12.19 12.78 -0.39
N LYS A 31 -13.12 13.25 0.45
CA LYS A 31 -14.44 13.71 0.01
C LYS A 31 -14.35 14.93 -0.91
N ARG A 32 -13.61 15.98 -0.50
CA ARG A 32 -13.50 17.23 -1.27
C ARG A 32 -12.86 17.03 -2.63
N MET A 33 -11.92 16.08 -2.74
CA MET A 33 -11.18 15.82 -3.97
C MET A 33 -11.74 14.66 -4.78
N ASN A 34 -12.85 14.06 -4.33
CA ASN A 34 -13.49 12.91 -4.98
C ASN A 34 -12.51 11.75 -5.25
N VAL A 35 -11.72 11.39 -4.23
CA VAL A 35 -10.72 10.32 -4.33
C VAL A 35 -11.39 8.97 -4.14
N HIS A 36 -11.15 8.05 -5.07
CA HIS A 36 -11.75 6.70 -5.05
C HIS A 36 -10.75 5.59 -4.78
N ILE A 37 -9.47 5.81 -5.11
CA ILE A 37 -8.40 4.82 -4.99
C ILE A 37 -7.40 5.32 -3.95
N GLY A 38 -7.04 4.45 -3.01
CA GLY A 38 -6.01 4.72 -2.03
C GLY A 38 -4.91 3.65 -2.04
N ILE A 39 -3.68 4.07 -1.75
CA ILE A 39 -2.53 3.18 -1.63
C ILE A 39 -2.18 3.08 -0.14
N LEU A 40 -2.10 1.86 0.37
CA LEU A 40 -1.82 1.57 1.78
C LEU A 40 -0.40 1.02 1.93
N THR A 41 0.46 1.76 2.62
CA THR A 41 1.89 1.44 2.80
C THR A 41 2.30 1.62 4.26
N VAL A 42 1.49 1.10 5.18
CA VAL A 42 1.70 1.25 6.64
C VAL A 42 2.14 -0.09 7.26
N PRO A 43 2.73 -0.08 8.46
CA PRO A 43 3.01 -1.30 9.21
C PRO A 43 1.75 -2.14 9.47
N GLU A 44 1.95 -3.42 9.77
CA GLU A 44 0.88 -4.40 10.01
C GLU A 44 -0.14 -3.90 11.04
N GLU A 45 0.36 -3.43 12.17
CA GLU A 45 -0.41 -2.98 13.32
C GLU A 45 -1.33 -1.77 13.01
N ALA A 46 -1.02 -1.01 11.96
CA ALA A 46 -1.79 0.17 11.56
C ALA A 46 -2.67 -0.08 10.32
N SER A 47 -2.49 -1.21 9.64
CA SER A 47 -3.08 -1.48 8.32
C SER A 47 -4.61 -1.47 8.33
N GLN A 48 -5.23 -2.21 9.25
CA GLN A 48 -6.68 -2.31 9.35
C GLN A 48 -7.32 -0.97 9.71
N ALA A 49 -6.81 -0.28 10.74
CA ALA A 49 -7.35 1.01 11.17
C ALA A 49 -7.25 2.08 10.08
N ALA A 50 -6.16 2.09 9.31
CA ALA A 50 -6.01 2.99 8.18
C ALA A 50 -6.97 2.63 7.02
N ALA A 51 -7.15 1.34 6.72
CA ALA A 51 -8.12 0.88 5.73
C ALA A 51 -9.56 1.26 6.11
N ASP A 52 -9.94 1.06 7.37
CA ASP A 52 -11.26 1.44 7.89
C ASP A 52 -11.51 2.94 7.72
N LEU A 53 -10.51 3.76 8.04
CA LEU A 53 -10.57 5.21 7.86
C LEU A 53 -10.73 5.58 6.38
N MET A 54 -10.00 4.91 5.48
CA MET A 54 -10.11 5.13 4.04
C MET A 54 -11.51 4.80 3.52
N VAL A 55 -12.06 3.64 3.91
CA VAL A 55 -13.40 3.20 3.54
C VAL A 55 -14.47 4.16 4.07
N ALA A 56 -14.41 4.52 5.36
CA ALA A 56 -15.32 5.48 5.97
C ALA A 56 -15.26 6.88 5.32
N SER A 57 -14.12 7.21 4.71
CA SER A 57 -13.91 8.46 3.98
C SER A 57 -14.44 8.45 2.55
N GLY A 58 -14.82 7.28 2.03
CA GLY A 58 -15.40 7.12 0.68
C GLY A 58 -14.47 6.44 -0.34
N ILE A 59 -13.30 5.94 0.07
CA ILE A 59 -12.43 5.14 -0.82
C ILE A 59 -13.16 3.85 -1.19
N LYS A 60 -13.10 3.48 -2.48
CA LYS A 60 -13.74 2.29 -3.05
C LYS A 60 -12.75 1.23 -3.52
N ALA A 61 -11.48 1.60 -3.70
CA ALA A 61 -10.42 0.65 -4.01
C ALA A 61 -9.17 0.94 -3.17
N ILE A 62 -8.58 -0.11 -2.59
CA ILE A 62 -7.34 -0.06 -1.83
C ILE A 62 -6.30 -0.93 -2.50
N TRP A 63 -5.16 -0.35 -2.86
CA TRP A 63 -3.96 -1.09 -3.25
C TRP A 63 -3.02 -1.18 -2.06
N SER A 64 -2.96 -2.35 -1.44
CA SER A 64 -2.25 -2.59 -0.17
C SER A 64 -0.89 -3.22 -0.40
N PHE A 65 0.16 -2.54 0.05
CA PHE A 65 1.52 -3.07 0.19
C PHE A 65 1.81 -3.52 1.63
N SER A 66 0.87 -3.29 2.55
CA SER A 66 0.96 -3.76 3.93
C SER A 66 0.87 -5.30 3.97
N PRO A 67 1.63 -5.97 4.86
CA PRO A 67 1.71 -7.43 4.94
C PRO A 67 0.44 -8.11 5.49
N SER A 68 -0.58 -7.32 5.84
CA SER A 68 -1.77 -7.78 6.55
C SER A 68 -2.95 -8.00 5.62
N LYS A 69 -3.79 -8.97 5.96
CA LYS A 69 -5.12 -9.15 5.34
C LYS A 69 -6.07 -8.07 5.86
N LEU A 70 -6.71 -7.35 4.95
CA LEU A 70 -7.68 -6.31 5.30
C LEU A 70 -9.09 -6.89 5.31
N HIS A 71 -9.86 -6.54 6.35
CA HIS A 71 -11.29 -6.82 6.42
C HIS A 71 -12.04 -5.55 6.02
N VAL A 72 -12.63 -5.54 4.82
CA VAL A 72 -13.39 -4.39 4.31
C VAL A 72 -14.77 -4.84 3.82
N PRO A 73 -15.74 -3.92 3.70
CA PRO A 73 -17.04 -4.20 3.10
C PRO A 73 -16.92 -4.77 1.68
N ARG A 74 -17.93 -5.55 1.25
CA ARG A 74 -17.93 -6.24 -0.06
C ARG A 74 -17.90 -5.29 -1.26
N ASP A 75 -18.33 -4.05 -1.09
CA ASP A 75 -18.32 -3.02 -2.13
C ASP A 75 -16.97 -2.30 -2.27
N VAL A 76 -15.96 -2.70 -1.49
CA VAL A 76 -14.60 -2.16 -1.55
C VAL A 76 -13.65 -3.19 -2.17
N ILE A 77 -12.97 -2.79 -3.23
CA ILE A 77 -11.98 -3.63 -3.92
C ILE A 77 -10.65 -3.53 -3.18
N VAL A 78 -10.01 -4.65 -2.88
CA VAL A 78 -8.66 -4.67 -2.31
C VAL A 78 -7.74 -5.49 -3.20
N LEU A 79 -6.65 -4.87 -3.63
CA LEU A 79 -5.54 -5.54 -4.29
C LEU A 79 -4.35 -5.59 -3.33
N HIS A 80 -3.90 -6.79 -2.98
CA HIS A 80 -2.71 -6.97 -2.16
C HIS A 80 -1.47 -7.16 -3.05
N GLU A 81 -0.48 -6.30 -2.88
CA GLU A 81 0.83 -6.47 -3.46
C GLU A 81 1.71 -7.30 -2.51
N ASN A 82 2.18 -8.45 -2.97
CA ASN A 82 3.07 -9.32 -2.19
C ASN A 82 4.48 -9.32 -2.81
N LEU A 83 5.21 -8.22 -2.57
CA LEU A 83 6.59 -8.08 -3.05
C LEU A 83 7.51 -9.22 -2.57
N PRO A 84 7.43 -9.69 -1.30
CA PRO A 84 8.23 -10.84 -0.87
C PRO A 84 7.98 -12.11 -1.69
N ALA A 85 6.71 -12.42 -2.00
CA ALA A 85 6.38 -13.57 -2.83
C ALA A 85 6.91 -13.42 -4.26
N SER A 86 6.72 -12.24 -4.88
CA SER A 86 7.24 -11.95 -6.22
C SER A 86 8.76 -12.10 -6.28
N LEU A 87 9.48 -11.63 -5.26
CA LEU A 87 10.93 -11.79 -5.15
C LEU A 87 11.33 -13.27 -4.94
N ALA A 88 10.60 -14.02 -4.12
CA ALA A 88 10.86 -15.44 -3.91
C ALA A 88 10.70 -16.26 -5.19
N VAL A 89 9.66 -15.97 -6.00
CA VAL A 89 9.45 -16.60 -7.30
C VAL A 89 10.61 -16.29 -8.24
N LEU A 90 11.01 -15.02 -8.34
CA LEU A 90 12.14 -14.60 -9.18
C LEU A 90 13.46 -15.26 -8.74
N SER A 91 13.71 -15.32 -7.43
CA SER A 91 14.89 -15.97 -6.86
C SER A 91 14.94 -17.46 -7.21
N LYS A 92 13.81 -18.17 -7.12
CA LYS A 92 13.71 -19.57 -7.53
C LYS A 92 14.01 -19.76 -9.02
N GLN A 93 13.45 -18.91 -9.89
CA GLN A 93 13.70 -18.98 -11.34
C GLN A 93 15.19 -18.80 -11.66
N LEU A 94 15.86 -17.86 -11.00
CA LEU A 94 17.30 -17.65 -11.15
C LEU A 94 18.10 -18.90 -10.74
N LEU A 95 17.78 -19.50 -9.59
CA LEU A 95 18.45 -20.72 -9.14
C LEU A 95 18.27 -21.89 -10.11
N THR A 96 17.07 -22.07 -10.66
CA THR A 96 16.80 -23.12 -11.66
C THR A 96 17.60 -22.89 -12.95
N ALA A 97 17.65 -21.65 -13.45
CA ALA A 97 18.43 -21.31 -14.63
C ALA A 97 19.94 -21.56 -14.43
N GLN A 98 20.47 -21.25 -13.25
CA GLN A 98 21.88 -21.49 -12.91
C GLN A 98 22.23 -22.99 -12.78
N GLN A 99 21.30 -23.82 -12.30
CA GLN A 99 21.51 -25.27 -12.19
C GLN A 99 21.51 -25.96 -13.56
N GLN A 100 20.66 -25.51 -14.48
CA GLN A 100 20.61 -26.03 -15.86
C GLN A 100 21.85 -25.65 -16.69
N ALA A 101 22.52 -24.55 -16.34
CA ALA A 101 23.72 -24.07 -17.03
C ALA A 101 25.03 -24.75 -16.58
N LYS A 102 25.01 -25.61 -15.55
CA LYS A 102 26.19 -26.40 -15.17
C LYS A 102 26.34 -27.61 -16.09
N PRO A 103 27.45 -27.76 -16.85
CA PRO A 103 27.67 -28.95 -17.66
C PRO A 103 27.73 -30.18 -16.75
N GLN A 104 27.03 -31.25 -17.15
CA GLN A 104 27.20 -32.57 -16.56
C GLN A 104 28.60 -33.07 -16.95
N ILE A 105 29.43 -33.30 -15.93
CA ILE A 105 30.76 -33.95 -16.08
C ILE A 105 30.54 -35.43 -16.39
#